data_AF-A0A1J0A995-F1
#
_entry.id   AF-A0A1J0A995-F1
#
_cell.length_a   1.000
_cell.length_b   1.000
_cell.length_c   1.000
_cell.angle_alpha   90.00
_cell.angle_beta   90.00
_cell.angle_gamma   90.00
#
_symmetry.space_group_name_H-M   'P 1'
#
loop_
_entity.id
_entity.type
_entity.pdbx_description
1 polymer ?
#
loop_
_entity_poly.entity_id
_entity_poly.type
_entity_poly.pdbx_seq_one_letter_code
_entity_poly.pdbx_strand_id
1 'polypeptide(L)'
;MGKKFEYKNIRFDFKGRGITQEINLLDIDGKRVKGWYTNTEEVPTLPVLLNAAGSDGWELVSHSVNQDNQANGVTFHYLYFKREVA
;
A
#
# COMPACT_ATOMS: atom_id res chain seq x y z
N MET A 1 -15.16 -21.12 -18.21
CA MET A 1 -13.76 -20.76 -17.88
C MET A 1 -13.80 -19.86 -16.66
N GLY A 2 -13.04 -20.17 -15.61
CA GLY A 2 -12.99 -19.34 -14.40
C GLY A 2 -12.19 -18.06 -14.63
N LYS A 3 -12.55 -17.00 -13.91
CA LYS A 3 -11.77 -15.75 -13.88
C LYS A 3 -10.36 -16.01 -13.36
N LYS A 4 -9.36 -15.37 -13.95
CA LYS A 4 -7.98 -15.37 -13.46
C LYS A 4 -7.68 -14.05 -12.76
N PHE A 5 -6.85 -14.09 -11.72
CA PHE A 5 -6.52 -12.91 -10.92
C PHE A 5 -5.03 -12.78 -10.70
N GLU A 6 -4.55 -11.54 -10.72
CA GLU A 6 -3.26 -11.12 -10.18
C GLU A 6 -3.45 -10.53 -8.78
N TYR A 7 -2.41 -10.59 -7.97
CA TYR A 7 -2.41 -10.07 -6.59
C TYR A 7 -1.25 -9.11 -6.37
N LYS A 8 -1.46 -8.16 -5.48
CA LYS A 8 -0.44 -7.17 -5.08
C LYS A 8 -0.50 -6.93 -3.58
N ASN A 9 0.66 -6.76 -2.97
CA ASN A 9 0.79 -6.41 -1.56
C ASN A 9 1.44 -5.03 -1.40
N ILE A 10 0.88 -4.22 -0.51
CA ILE A 10 1.47 -2.96 -0.08
C ILE A 10 1.69 -3.03 1.42
N ARG A 11 2.89 -2.69 1.88
CA ARG A 11 3.19 -2.43 3.29
C ARG A 11 3.57 -0.96 3.46
N PHE A 12 3.02 -0.30 4.46
CA PHE A 12 3.40 1.09 4.77
C PHE A 12 3.24 1.41 6.25
N ASP A 13 3.89 2.49 6.69
CA ASP A 13 3.60 3.16 7.96
C ASP A 13 3.33 4.65 7.70
N PHE A 14 2.64 5.30 8.64
CA PHE A 14 2.37 6.72 8.54
C PHE A 14 3.46 7.55 9.23
N LYS A 15 3.65 8.79 8.74
CA LYS A 15 4.34 9.81 9.52
C LYS A 15 3.52 10.13 10.78
N GLY A 16 4.16 10.13 11.93
CA GLY A 16 3.53 10.42 13.21
C GLY A 16 2.36 9.47 13.52
N ARG A 17 1.16 10.01 13.72
CA ARG A 17 -0.06 9.25 14.06
C ARG A 17 -0.98 8.98 12.87
N GLY A 18 -0.59 9.34 11.65
CA GLY A 18 -1.38 9.10 10.44
C GLY A 18 -2.62 9.96 10.25
N ILE A 19 -2.79 11.05 11.02
CA ILE A 19 -3.93 11.97 10.88
C ILE A 19 -3.99 12.58 9.47
N THR A 20 -2.84 12.96 8.92
CA THR A 20 -2.71 13.52 7.55
C THR A 20 -2.59 12.44 6.48
N GLN A 21 -2.51 11.16 6.87
CA GLN A 21 -2.29 10.02 5.98
C GLN A 21 -1.04 10.11 5.10
N GLU A 22 -0.04 10.89 5.53
CA GLU A 22 1.27 10.95 4.91
C GLU A 22 2.05 9.67 5.23
N ILE A 23 2.58 9.03 4.19
CA ILE A 23 3.31 7.77 4.33
C ILE A 23 4.78 8.07 4.61
N ASN A 24 5.37 7.30 5.55
CA ASN A 24 6.78 7.39 5.90
C ASN A 24 7.59 6.35 5.10
N LEU A 25 7.26 5.07 5.25
CA LEU A 25 7.83 3.96 4.49
C LEU A 25 6.75 3.34 3.61
N LEU A 26 7.13 2.97 2.39
CA LEU A 26 6.26 2.32 1.43
C LEU A 26 7.01 1.17 0.76
N ASP A 27 6.46 -0.03 0.87
CA ASP A 27 6.92 -1.19 0.13
C ASP A 27 5.78 -1.76 -0.70
N ILE A 28 6.07 -2.09 -1.96
CA ILE A 28 5.14 -2.76 -2.87
C ILE A 28 5.78 -4.07 -3.32
N ASP A 29 5.05 -5.17 -3.14
CA ASP A 29 5.50 -6.53 -3.48
C ASP A 29 6.90 -6.85 -2.89
N GLY A 30 7.11 -6.43 -1.64
CA GLY A 30 8.35 -6.67 -0.89
C GLY A 30 9.52 -5.73 -1.22
N LYS A 31 9.33 -4.74 -2.11
CA LYS A 31 10.37 -3.78 -2.50
C LYS A 31 10.05 -2.37 -2.00
N ARG A 32 11.05 -1.71 -1.40
CA ARG A 32 10.98 -0.29 -1.02
C ARG A 32 10.82 0.57 -2.27
N VAL A 33 9.78 1.40 -2.29
CA VAL A 33 9.49 2.31 -3.39
C VAL A 33 9.17 3.70 -2.88
N LYS A 34 9.16 4.66 -3.81
CA LYS A 34 8.74 6.05 -3.55
C LYS A 34 7.33 6.36 -4.04
N GLY A 35 6.60 5.38 -4.57
CA GLY A 35 5.25 5.59 -5.05
C GLY A 35 4.78 4.45 -5.95
N TRP A 36 3.60 4.61 -6.53
CA TRP A 36 2.97 3.61 -7.39
C TRP A 36 3.60 3.52 -8.78
N TYR A 37 3.95 4.66 -9.36
CA TYR A 37 4.54 4.76 -10.69
C TYR A 37 6.06 4.89 -10.62
N THR A 38 6.75 4.36 -11.63
CA THR A 38 8.18 4.57 -11.85
C THR A 38 8.45 6.06 -12.08
N ASN A 39 9.37 6.65 -11.29
CA ASN A 39 9.77 8.07 -11.29
C ASN A 39 8.99 9.02 -10.35
N THR A 40 8.40 8.50 -9.28
CA THR A 40 7.94 9.33 -8.16
C THR A 40 9.12 9.77 -7.30
N GLU A 41 9.33 11.08 -7.14
CA GLU A 41 10.42 11.63 -6.32
C GLU A 41 10.13 11.54 -4.82
N GLU A 42 8.84 11.60 -4.45
CA GLU A 42 8.34 11.59 -3.08
C GLU A 42 7.21 10.57 -2.89
N VAL A 43 7.12 10.03 -1.67
CA VAL A 43 6.06 9.09 -1.28
C VAL A 43 4.73 9.83 -1.21
N PRO A 44 3.70 9.40 -1.98
CA PRO A 44 2.39 10.05 -1.96
C PRO A 44 1.65 9.78 -0.64
N THR A 45 0.59 10.54 -0.37
CA THR A 45 -0.36 10.22 0.70
C THR A 45 -1.14 8.94 0.36
N LEU A 46 -1.71 8.29 1.38
CA LEU A 46 -2.48 7.07 1.18
C LEU A 46 -3.65 7.23 0.17
N PRO A 47 -4.48 8.30 0.19
CA PRO A 47 -5.54 8.47 -0.79
C PRO A 47 -5.02 8.55 -2.24
N VAL A 48 -3.90 9.24 -2.47
CA VAL A 48 -3.28 9.34 -3.80
C VAL A 48 -2.79 7.97 -4.26
N LEU A 49 -2.17 7.20 -3.37
CA LEU A 49 -1.73 5.83 -3.65
C LEU A 49 -2.91 4.90 -4.00
N LEU A 50 -4.00 4.96 -3.23
CA LEU A 50 -5.19 4.12 -3.45
C LEU A 50 -5.93 4.50 -4.74
N ASN A 51 -6.02 5.78 -5.07
CA ASN A 51 -6.60 6.24 -6.32
C ASN A 51 -5.81 5.74 -7.53
N ALA A 52 -4.48 5.78 -7.47
CA ALA A 52 -3.61 5.24 -8.53
C ALA A 52 -3.82 3.72 -8.69
N ALA A 53 -3.85 2.97 -7.58
CA ALA A 53 -4.13 1.53 -7.60
C ALA A 53 -5.50 1.21 -8.22
N GLY A 54 -6.55 1.91 -7.79
CA GLY A 54 -7.90 1.73 -8.33
C GLY A 54 -7.99 2.07 -9.82
N SER A 55 -7.30 3.12 -10.27
CA SER A 55 -7.25 3.52 -11.69
C SER A 55 -6.57 2.46 -12.56
N ASP A 56 -5.61 1.71 -12.01
CA ASP A 56 -4.94 0.57 -12.65
C ASP A 56 -5.74 -0.76 -12.57
N GLY A 57 -6.96 -0.70 -12.03
CA GLY A 57 -7.90 -1.82 -11.92
C GLY A 57 -7.70 -2.70 -10.68
N TRP A 58 -6.91 -2.25 -9.69
CA TRP A 58 -6.70 -3.00 -8.46
C TRP A 58 -7.84 -2.77 -7.46
N GLU A 59 -8.41 -3.86 -6.98
CA GLU A 59 -9.43 -3.86 -5.95
C GLU A 59 -8.83 -4.27 -4.61
N LEU A 60 -9.05 -3.47 -3.57
CA LEU A 60 -8.64 -3.83 -2.21
C LEU A 60 -9.46 -5.04 -1.72
N VAL A 61 -8.77 -6.07 -1.25
CA VAL A 61 -9.42 -7.29 -0.72
C VAL A 61 -9.22 -7.46 0.78
N SER A 62 -8.16 -6.90 1.35
CA SER A 62 -7.88 -7.01 2.79
C SER A 62 -6.98 -5.89 3.26
N HIS A 63 -7.19 -5.49 4.51
CA HIS A 63 -6.33 -4.59 5.27
C HIS A 63 -6.04 -5.23 6.63
N SER A 64 -4.76 -5.40 6.95
CA SER A 64 -4.31 -5.80 8.28
C SER A 64 -3.35 -4.77 8.86
N VAL A 65 -3.33 -4.67 10.18
CA VAL A 65 -2.43 -3.79 10.92
C VAL A 65 -1.60 -4.65 11.87
N ASN A 66 -0.29 -4.47 11.82
CA ASN A 66 0.62 -5.00 12.83
C ASN A 66 1.15 -3.82 13.65
N GLN A 67 0.69 -3.75 14.89
CA GLN A 67 1.21 -2.81 15.86
C GLN A 67 2.36 -3.50 16.58
N ASP A 68 3.59 -3.13 16.25
CA ASP A 68 4.74 -3.65 16.99
C ASP A 68 4.71 -2.99 18.38
N ASN A 69 4.32 -3.78 19.38
CA ASN A 69 4.22 -3.32 20.77
C ASN A 69 5.60 -3.14 21.44
N GLN A 70 6.70 -3.32 20.69
CA GLN A 70 8.04 -2.99 21.16
C GLN A 70 8.37 -1.51 20.94
N ALA A 71 9.35 -1.01 21.70
CA ALA A 71 9.64 0.41 21.98
C ALA A 71 9.92 1.32 20.76
N ASN A 72 9.92 0.79 19.54
CA ASN A 72 10.23 1.53 18.32
C ASN A 72 9.00 2.25 17.73
N GLY A 73 7.79 1.95 18.21
CA GLY A 73 6.59 2.76 17.99
C GLY A 73 6.06 2.79 16.55
N VAL A 74 6.49 1.87 15.69
CA VAL A 74 6.05 1.81 14.28
C VAL A 74 4.82 0.91 14.16
N THR A 75 3.77 1.42 13.53
CA THR A 75 2.58 0.65 13.17
C THR A 75 2.60 0.38 11.68
N PHE A 76 2.69 -0.90 11.29
CA PHE A 76 2.66 -1.28 9.89
C PHE A 76 1.25 -1.63 9.44
N HIS A 77 0.87 -1.06 8.30
CA HIS A 77 -0.34 -1.36 7.57
C HIS A 77 0.01 -2.24 6.38
N TYR A 78 -0.81 -3.26 6.14
CA TYR A 78 -0.67 -4.16 5.00
C TYR A 78 -1.97 -4.18 4.23
N LEU A 79 -1.89 -3.84 2.94
CA LEU A 79 -3.01 -3.87 2.02
C LEU A 79 -2.78 -4.96 0.99
N TYR A 80 -3.83 -5.70 0.69
CA TYR A 80 -3.82 -6.74 -0.31
C TYR A 80 -4.83 -6.37 -1.39
N PHE A 81 -4.40 -6.45 -2.64
CA PHE A 81 -5.22 -6.14 -3.80
C PHE A 81 -5.32 -7.34 -4.72
N LYS A 82 -6.40 -7.38 -5.50
CA LYS A 82 -6.55 -8.28 -6.65
C LYS A 82 -6.90 -7.47 -7.89
N ARG A 83 -6.61 -8.03 -9.07
CA ARG A 83 -7.09 -7.52 -10.36
C ARG A 83 -7.41 -8.70 -11.28
N GLU A 84 -8.52 -8.64 -11.98
CA GLU A 84 -8.88 -9.65 -12.99
C GLU A 84 -7.96 -9.51 -14.21
N VAL A 85 -7.44 -10.63 -14.71
CA VAL A 85 -6.70 -10.68 -15.97
C VAL A 85 -7.55 -11.33 -17.06
N ALA A 86 -7.54 -10.71 -18.24
CA ALA A 86 -8.26 -11.17 -19.43
C ALA A 86 -7.78 -12.55 -19.91
#